data_AF-A0A7J3DM58-F1
#
_entry.id   AF-A0A7J3DM58-F1
#
_cell.length_a   1.000
_cell.length_b   1.000
_cell.length_c   1.000
_cell.angle_alpha   90.00
_cell.angle_beta   90.00
_cell.angle_gamma   90.00
#
_symmetry.space_group_name_H-M   'P 1'
#
loop_
_entity.id
_entity.type
_entity.pdbx_description
1 polymer ?
#
loop_
_entity_poly.entity_id
_entity_poly.type
_entity_poly.pdbx_seq_one_letter_code
_entity_poly.pdbx_strand_id
1 'polypeptide(L)'
;MAFMKKMLFVALILFLLPKAMLSIEYEPAQYVTKQTHLLRENESIDSVQEITLDGKAYYVLQILANKQLAGYLALERFEKKVVSDRLKLKRLFQTMEFVDLYTKFKKKVADNPSYVWFVLQSSQIPQIKQALETEKYELQTIADVMKSSDASEKVSNLTLILDQISSELENLKSVELDAVSFESEFLNSIKAGDELKLKDKMLSCYEKLEAIFKSKQQYETQLTLLRLDIANAQHLDIEEKKSLQKASEMPSEFATIDLWYSSAINIHFKENIENAYYSAVQNSLSFAEAVAFRIKRDECYRFIYEENDVLRKETNNEFLNLKQAYETIVSEKYYDKWVNQEQLKELKANWSRVNSALEKDDYDGALQYAKKAMNNAISVYRDGWISDNDNGINYDLVFKAIFALVLILIGLIGFRYAKRKGLFFFARSGENYEEVEIRKP
;
A
#
# COMPACT_ATOMS: atom_id res chain seq x y z
N MET A 1 47.53 26.31 23.96
CA MET A 1 46.31 26.15 24.81
C MET A 1 45.04 26.75 24.18
N ALA A 2 45.10 27.88 23.46
CA ALA A 2 43.93 28.49 22.81
C ALA A 2 43.33 27.67 21.65
N PHE A 3 44.16 26.94 20.89
CA PHE A 3 43.71 26.10 19.77
C PHE A 3 42.88 24.89 20.23
N MET A 4 43.28 24.28 21.34
CA MET A 4 42.63 23.12 21.94
C MET A 4 41.23 23.48 22.51
N LYS A 5 41.08 24.69 23.06
CA LYS A 5 39.76 25.22 23.50
C LYS A 5 38.81 25.49 22.32
N LYS A 6 39.32 25.97 21.18
CA LYS A 6 38.51 26.19 19.96
C LYS A 6 38.06 24.87 19.32
N MET A 7 38.92 23.86 19.25
CA MET A 7 38.57 22.50 18.81
C MET A 7 37.50 21.86 19.69
N LEU A 8 37.61 21.99 21.02
CA LEU A 8 36.64 21.44 21.96
C LEU A 8 35.28 22.14 21.86
N PHE A 9 35.26 23.45 21.61
CA PHE A 9 34.03 24.23 21.41
C PHE A 9 33.32 23.89 20.10
N VAL A 10 34.07 23.67 19.01
CA VAL A 10 33.52 23.19 17.72
C VAL A 10 32.99 21.77 17.84
N ALA A 11 33.70 20.87 18.53
CA ALA A 11 33.23 19.52 18.82
C ALA A 11 31.97 19.52 19.70
N LEU A 12 31.88 20.42 20.69
CA LEU A 12 30.71 20.58 21.55
C LEU A 12 29.51 21.12 20.77
N ILE A 13 29.71 22.07 19.84
CA ILE A 13 28.66 22.57 18.95
C ILE A 13 28.18 21.48 17.97
N LEU A 14 29.09 20.64 17.45
CA LEU A 14 28.74 19.49 16.62
C LEU A 14 28.01 18.38 17.41
N PHE A 15 28.26 18.25 18.71
CA PHE A 15 27.55 17.31 19.60
C PHE A 15 26.21 17.87 20.12
N LEU A 16 26.06 19.20 20.15
CA LEU A 16 24.85 19.93 20.55
C LEU A 16 23.95 20.31 19.38
N LEU A 17 24.37 20.08 18.13
CA LEU A 17 23.41 19.99 17.04
C LEU A 17 22.45 18.85 17.41
N PRO A 18 21.17 19.13 17.69
CA PRO A 18 20.21 18.05 17.88
C PRO A 18 20.36 17.15 16.67
N LYS A 19 20.31 15.82 16.87
CA LYS A 19 20.01 14.86 15.82
C LYS A 19 18.58 15.09 15.29
N ALA A 20 18.25 16.33 14.92
CA ALA A 20 17.43 16.58 13.77
C ALA A 20 18.22 16.01 12.59
N MET A 21 18.14 14.68 12.42
CA MET A 21 17.99 14.15 11.08
C MET A 21 17.03 15.13 10.41
N LEU A 22 17.52 15.85 9.40
CA LEU A 22 16.65 16.47 8.43
C LEU A 22 15.82 15.30 7.91
N SER A 23 14.65 15.09 8.51
CA SER A 23 13.67 14.12 8.05
C SER A 23 13.16 14.69 6.75
N ILE A 24 13.84 14.35 5.66
CA ILE A 24 13.47 14.76 4.33
C ILE A 24 12.13 14.08 4.07
N GLU A 25 11.07 14.89 3.98
CA GLU A 25 9.77 14.47 3.49
C GLU A 25 10.02 13.80 2.13
N TYR A 26 9.60 12.55 2.00
CA TYR A 26 9.80 11.76 0.80
C TYR A 26 8.45 11.50 0.15
N GLU A 27 8.45 11.29 -1.16
CA GLU A 27 7.23 10.95 -1.89
C GLU A 27 6.90 9.46 -1.68
N PRO A 28 5.87 9.12 -0.89
CA PRO A 28 5.65 7.74 -0.44
C PRO A 28 5.27 6.80 -1.59
N ALA A 29 4.49 7.29 -2.56
CA ALA A 29 4.14 6.52 -3.75
C ALA A 29 5.39 6.17 -4.59
N GLN A 30 6.32 7.10 -4.77
CA GLN A 30 7.57 6.82 -5.48
C GLN A 30 8.51 5.90 -4.72
N TYR A 31 8.58 6.03 -3.39
CA TYR A 31 9.34 5.09 -2.57
C TYR A 31 8.82 3.66 -2.77
N VAL A 32 7.52 3.44 -2.60
CA VAL A 32 6.91 2.11 -2.74
C VAL A 32 7.05 1.57 -4.17
N THR A 33 6.85 2.40 -5.20
CA THR A 33 6.88 1.93 -6.61
C THR A 33 8.27 1.76 -7.19
N LYS A 34 9.26 2.58 -6.80
CA LYS A 34 10.59 2.59 -7.44
C LYS A 34 11.70 1.99 -6.58
N GLN A 35 11.53 1.98 -5.26
CA GLN A 35 12.60 1.59 -4.32
C GLN A 35 12.24 0.34 -3.51
N THR A 36 11.10 -0.28 -3.77
CA THR A 36 10.65 -1.51 -3.11
C THR A 36 10.00 -2.46 -4.10
N HIS A 37 9.85 -3.71 -3.69
CA HIS A 37 9.07 -4.76 -4.35
C HIS A 37 7.86 -5.15 -3.47
N LEU A 38 7.13 -4.15 -2.96
CA LEU A 38 5.90 -4.37 -2.18
C LEU A 38 4.64 -4.55 -3.05
N LEU A 39 4.64 -4.01 -4.27
CA LEU A 39 3.51 -4.06 -5.21
C LEU A 39 3.69 -5.11 -6.30
N ARG A 40 2.68 -5.97 -6.53
CA ARG A 40 2.63 -6.91 -7.65
C ARG A 40 2.61 -6.15 -8.98
N GLU A 41 2.93 -6.85 -10.07
CA GLU A 41 3.07 -6.21 -11.40
C GLU A 41 1.78 -5.55 -11.90
N ASN A 42 0.62 -6.04 -11.50
CA ASN A 42 -0.70 -5.50 -11.85
C ASN A 42 -1.27 -4.53 -10.80
N GLU A 43 -0.47 -4.14 -9.81
CA GLU A 43 -0.88 -3.25 -8.73
C GLU A 43 -0.32 -1.84 -8.89
N SER A 44 -1.12 -0.84 -8.52
CA SER A 44 -0.75 0.57 -8.54
C SER A 44 -1.22 1.29 -7.29
N ILE A 45 -0.54 2.39 -6.94
CA ILE A 45 -1.01 3.31 -5.91
C ILE A 45 -2.04 4.26 -6.53
N ASP A 46 -3.21 4.37 -5.92
CA ASP A 46 -4.30 5.26 -6.38
C ASP A 46 -4.35 6.56 -5.58
N SER A 47 -4.31 6.45 -4.26
CA SER A 47 -4.35 7.61 -3.36
C SER A 47 -3.37 7.45 -2.20
N VAL A 48 -2.94 8.60 -1.67
CA VAL A 48 -2.08 8.70 -0.48
C VAL A 48 -2.74 9.69 0.46
N GLN A 49 -2.95 9.29 1.71
CA GLN A 49 -3.46 10.14 2.77
C GLN A 49 -2.51 10.15 3.96
N GLU A 50 -2.41 11.29 4.62
CA GLU A 50 -1.75 11.37 5.92
C GLU A 50 -2.76 11.07 7.02
N ILE A 51 -2.47 10.08 7.86
CA ILE A 51 -3.31 9.69 8.98
C ILE A 51 -2.50 9.76 10.27
N THR A 52 -3.01 10.50 11.26
CA THR A 52 -2.42 10.59 12.59
C THR A 52 -2.97 9.48 13.49
N LEU A 53 -2.07 8.71 14.10
CA LEU A 53 -2.39 7.67 15.08
C LEU A 53 -1.46 7.82 16.30
N ASP A 54 -2.05 7.94 17.48
CA ASP A 54 -1.35 8.07 18.77
C ASP A 54 -0.27 9.16 18.77
N GLY A 55 -0.59 10.32 18.16
CA GLY A 55 0.29 11.50 18.07
C GLY A 55 1.39 11.41 17.00
N LYS A 56 1.41 10.36 16.18
CA LYS A 56 2.35 10.18 15.06
C LYS A 56 1.63 10.18 13.72
N ALA A 57 2.22 10.83 12.73
CA ALA A 57 1.71 10.86 11.36
C ALA A 57 2.26 9.70 10.53
N TYR A 58 1.40 9.11 9.71
CA TYR A 58 1.72 8.01 8.79
C TYR A 58 1.17 8.34 7.41
N TYR A 59 1.91 7.97 6.36
CA TYR A 59 1.34 7.91 5.02
C TYR A 59 0.63 6.59 4.85
N VAL A 60 -0.64 6.62 4.47
CA VAL A 60 -1.44 5.44 4.14
C VAL A 60 -1.76 5.48 2.65
N LEU A 61 -1.34 4.45 1.93
CA LEU A 61 -1.42 4.34 0.48
C LEU A 61 -2.49 3.31 0.12
N GLN A 62 -3.40 3.68 -0.76
CA GLN A 62 -4.40 2.78 -1.34
C GLN A 62 -3.81 2.05 -2.54
N ILE A 63 -3.92 0.72 -2.54
CA ILE A 63 -3.43 -0.15 -3.62
C ILE A 63 -4.63 -0.65 -4.42
N LEU A 64 -4.59 -0.46 -5.73
CA LEU A 64 -5.53 -1.06 -6.65
C LEU A 64 -4.86 -2.16 -7.46
N ALA A 65 -5.58 -3.26 -7.68
CA ALA A 65 -5.29 -4.27 -8.69
C ALA A 65 -6.40 -4.24 -9.73
N ASN A 66 -6.08 -3.98 -11.00
CA ASN A 66 -7.08 -3.91 -12.08
C ASN A 66 -8.28 -2.98 -11.76
N LYS A 67 -8.00 -1.81 -11.14
CA LYS A 67 -8.99 -0.82 -10.66
C LYS A 67 -9.88 -1.26 -9.49
N GLN A 68 -9.63 -2.42 -8.89
CA GLN A 68 -10.30 -2.88 -7.67
C GLN A 68 -9.36 -2.72 -6.47
N LEU A 69 -9.92 -2.43 -5.30
CA LEU A 69 -9.14 -2.31 -4.07
C LEU A 69 -8.45 -3.65 -3.74
N ALA A 70 -7.12 -3.63 -3.71
CA ALA A 70 -6.27 -4.76 -3.35
C ALA A 70 -5.77 -4.67 -1.89
N GLY A 71 -5.87 -3.49 -1.28
CA GLY A 71 -5.55 -3.26 0.12
C GLY A 71 -4.78 -1.96 0.32
N TYR A 72 -4.03 -1.89 1.42
CA TYR A 72 -3.33 -0.68 1.84
C TYR A 72 -1.89 -0.97 2.28
N LEU A 73 -1.05 0.06 2.24
CA LEU A 73 0.26 0.09 2.89
C LEU A 73 0.33 1.32 3.79
N ALA A 74 0.97 1.21 4.95
CA ALA A 74 1.28 2.35 5.79
C ALA A 74 2.79 2.51 5.92
N LEU A 75 3.25 3.75 5.87
CA LEU A 75 4.64 4.13 6.05
C LEU A 75 4.75 5.17 7.16
N GLU A 76 5.86 5.14 7.89
CA GLU A 76 6.18 6.24 8.81
C GLU A 76 6.45 7.52 8.00
N ARG A 77 5.88 8.67 8.42
CA ARG A 77 5.97 9.92 7.63
C ARG A 77 7.41 10.39 7.41
N PHE A 78 8.24 10.24 8.43
CA PHE A 78 9.60 10.78 8.48
C PHE A 78 10.68 9.72 8.27
N GLU A 79 10.29 8.47 8.07
CA GLU A 79 11.19 7.35 7.84
C GLU A 79 10.71 6.55 6.62
N LYS A 80 11.61 6.17 5.70
CA LYS A 80 11.30 5.27 4.58
C LYS A 80 11.11 3.84 5.09
N LYS A 81 10.05 3.62 5.86
CA LYS A 81 9.83 2.40 6.62
C LYS A 81 8.36 2.04 6.62
N VAL A 82 8.10 0.80 6.21
CA VAL A 82 6.75 0.20 6.25
C VAL A 82 6.40 -0.13 7.69
N VAL A 83 5.19 0.25 8.10
CA VAL A 83 4.63 -0.16 9.39
C VAL A 83 4.29 -1.64 9.33
N SER A 84 4.74 -2.42 10.31
CA SER A 84 4.50 -3.88 10.39
C SER A 84 3.63 -4.30 11.58
N ASP A 85 3.34 -3.39 12.51
CA ASP A 85 2.49 -3.64 13.66
C ASP A 85 1.03 -3.84 13.21
N ARG A 86 0.52 -5.07 13.35
CA ARG A 86 -0.81 -5.46 12.88
C ARG A 86 -1.93 -4.61 13.47
N LEU A 87 -1.85 -4.23 14.75
CA LEU A 87 -2.91 -3.45 15.40
C LEU A 87 -2.91 -2.00 14.93
N LYS A 88 -1.72 -1.41 14.75
CA LYS A 88 -1.59 -0.07 14.16
C LYS A 88 -2.09 -0.05 12.71
N LEU A 89 -1.66 -1.03 11.91
CA LEU A 89 -2.11 -1.18 10.53
C LEU A 89 -3.63 -1.29 10.44
N LYS A 90 -4.25 -2.14 11.28
CA LYS A 90 -5.70 -2.26 11.33
C LYS A 90 -6.37 -0.90 11.55
N ARG A 91 -5.93 -0.12 12.53
CA ARG A 91 -6.51 1.21 12.81
C ARG A 91 -6.31 2.18 11.65
N LEU A 92 -5.11 2.26 11.10
CA LEU A 92 -4.80 3.13 9.95
C LEU A 92 -5.64 2.77 8.71
N PHE A 93 -5.78 1.48 8.41
CA PHE A 93 -6.51 1.01 7.23
C PHE A 93 -8.02 1.10 7.40
N GLN A 94 -8.54 0.89 8.61
CA GLN A 94 -9.94 1.17 8.92
C GLN A 94 -10.28 2.64 8.63
N THR A 95 -9.46 3.57 9.12
CA THR A 95 -9.69 5.00 8.88
C THR A 95 -9.61 5.34 7.39
N MET A 96 -8.61 4.81 6.67
CA MET A 96 -8.46 5.05 5.23
C MET A 96 -9.61 4.48 4.40
N GLU A 97 -10.04 3.24 4.68
CA GLU A 97 -11.18 2.60 4.01
C GLU A 97 -12.46 3.39 4.26
N PHE A 98 -12.71 3.83 5.49
CA PHE A 98 -13.87 4.65 5.80
C PHE A 98 -13.85 5.96 5.01
N VAL A 99 -12.71 6.67 4.98
CA VAL A 99 -12.57 7.93 4.21
C VAL A 99 -12.84 7.71 2.73
N ASP A 100 -12.31 6.63 2.14
CA ASP A 100 -12.56 6.28 0.73
C ASP A 100 -14.05 6.01 0.45
N LEU A 101 -14.67 5.12 1.23
CA LEU A 101 -16.09 4.77 1.07
C LEU A 101 -17.01 5.96 1.30
N TYR A 102 -16.74 6.75 2.33
CA TYR A 102 -17.50 7.94 2.68
C TYR A 102 -17.39 9.01 1.58
N THR A 103 -16.19 9.27 1.08
CA THR A 103 -15.98 10.25 -0.01
C THR A 103 -16.64 9.81 -1.30
N LYS A 104 -16.58 8.50 -1.63
CA LYS A 104 -17.30 7.92 -2.78
C LYS A 104 -18.82 8.08 -2.63
N PHE A 105 -19.35 7.86 -1.44
CA PHE A 105 -20.78 8.09 -1.16
C PHE A 105 -21.16 9.56 -1.36
N LYS A 106 -20.42 10.51 -0.77
CA LYS A 106 -20.65 11.94 -0.99
C LYS A 106 -20.61 12.33 -2.46
N LYS A 107 -19.61 11.84 -3.19
CA LYS A 107 -19.48 12.10 -4.63
C LYS A 107 -20.69 11.56 -5.40
N LYS A 108 -21.13 10.33 -5.11
CA LYS A 108 -22.33 9.74 -5.72
C LYS A 108 -23.57 10.61 -5.49
N VAL A 109 -23.70 11.21 -4.31
CA VAL A 109 -24.81 12.14 -4.02
C VAL A 109 -24.66 13.44 -4.78
N ALA A 110 -23.47 14.05 -4.78
CA ALA A 110 -23.19 15.31 -5.48
C ALA A 110 -23.37 15.20 -7.01
N ASP A 111 -23.04 14.04 -7.58
CA ASP A 111 -23.16 13.78 -9.02
C ASP A 111 -24.62 13.55 -9.47
N ASN A 112 -25.58 13.45 -8.54
CA ASN A 112 -27.00 13.29 -8.84
C ASN A 112 -27.82 14.53 -8.41
N PRO A 113 -28.34 15.33 -9.36
CA PRO A 113 -29.06 16.57 -9.05
C PRO A 113 -30.43 16.33 -8.36
N SER A 114 -30.96 15.11 -8.38
CA SER A 114 -32.18 14.75 -7.67
C SER A 114 -31.98 14.45 -6.19
N TYR A 115 -30.73 14.38 -5.74
CA TYR A 115 -30.41 14.11 -4.34
C TYR A 115 -29.97 15.39 -3.62
N VAL A 116 -30.49 15.54 -2.40
CA VAL A 116 -30.16 16.61 -1.47
C VAL A 116 -29.35 16.04 -0.33
N TRP A 117 -28.13 16.57 -0.15
CA TRP A 117 -27.35 16.36 1.06
C TRP A 117 -27.85 17.29 2.16
N PHE A 118 -28.90 16.84 2.86
CA PHE A 118 -29.67 17.70 3.79
C PHE A 118 -28.80 18.31 4.90
N VAL A 119 -27.72 17.65 5.30
CA VAL A 119 -26.78 18.11 6.34
C VAL A 119 -26.13 19.48 6.03
N LEU A 120 -26.19 19.94 4.77
CA LEU A 120 -25.69 21.25 4.33
C LEU A 120 -26.80 22.31 4.18
N GLN A 121 -28.05 22.00 4.57
CA GLN A 121 -29.22 22.84 4.32
C GLN A 121 -29.68 23.64 5.54
N SER A 122 -28.83 23.76 6.57
CA SER A 122 -29.12 24.46 7.82
C SER A 122 -29.54 25.93 7.64
N SER A 123 -29.22 26.53 6.49
CA SER A 123 -29.60 27.91 6.12
C SER A 123 -31.10 28.08 5.79
N GLN A 124 -31.81 26.99 5.45
CA GLN A 124 -33.24 27.02 5.14
C GLN A 124 -34.12 26.92 6.41
N ILE A 125 -33.56 26.42 7.51
CA ILE A 125 -34.28 26.22 8.78
C ILE A 125 -34.96 27.49 9.31
N PRO A 126 -34.32 28.68 9.33
CA PRO A 126 -34.98 29.91 9.78
C PRO A 126 -36.25 30.26 8.99
N GLN A 127 -36.26 30.00 7.68
CA GLN A 127 -37.42 30.26 6.82
C GLN A 127 -38.58 29.32 7.16
N ILE A 128 -38.29 28.04 7.35
CA ILE A 128 -39.29 27.05 7.80
C ILE A 128 -39.88 27.49 9.15
N LYS A 129 -39.04 27.87 10.12
CA LYS A 129 -39.52 28.33 11.43
C LYS A 129 -40.42 29.57 11.35
N GLN A 130 -40.09 30.52 10.48
CA GLN A 130 -40.96 31.69 10.25
C GLN A 130 -42.32 31.29 9.67
N ALA A 131 -42.35 30.31 8.76
CA ALA A 131 -43.60 29.75 8.26
C ALA A 131 -44.40 29.06 9.36
N LEU A 132 -43.75 28.33 10.28
CA LEU A 132 -44.42 27.72 11.45
C LEU A 132 -45.06 28.77 12.36
N GLU A 133 -44.39 29.90 12.61
CA GLU A 133 -44.99 30.97 13.42
C GLU A 133 -46.18 31.63 12.72
N THR A 134 -46.10 31.84 11.41
CA THR A 134 -47.23 32.34 10.60
C THR A 134 -48.43 31.39 10.71
N GLU A 135 -48.19 30.09 10.54
CA GLU A 135 -49.22 29.05 10.64
C GLU A 135 -49.96 29.07 11.98
N LYS A 136 -49.25 29.30 13.10
CA LYS A 136 -49.90 29.40 14.42
C LYS A 136 -50.92 30.55 14.48
N TYR A 137 -50.62 31.68 13.84
CA TYR A 137 -51.57 32.80 13.77
C TYR A 137 -52.79 32.46 12.90
N GLU A 138 -52.59 31.73 11.82
CA GLU A 138 -53.69 31.26 10.96
C GLU A 138 -54.58 30.25 11.70
N LEU A 139 -53.99 29.28 12.40
CA LEU A 139 -54.70 28.33 13.25
C LEU A 139 -55.49 29.01 14.38
N GLN A 140 -54.92 30.04 15.01
CA GLN A 140 -55.63 30.80 16.03
C GLN A 140 -56.87 31.50 15.46
N THR A 141 -56.76 32.03 14.23
CA THR A 141 -57.90 32.63 13.53
C THR A 141 -59.02 31.60 13.31
N ILE A 142 -58.67 30.34 13.02
CA ILE A 142 -59.66 29.25 12.90
C ILE A 142 -60.38 29.02 14.23
N ALA A 143 -59.66 28.95 15.35
CA ALA A 143 -60.27 28.78 16.67
C ALA A 143 -61.25 29.92 16.99
N ASP A 144 -60.84 31.17 16.74
CA ASP A 144 -61.63 32.37 17.03
C ASP A 144 -62.93 32.45 16.22
N VAL A 145 -62.90 31.99 14.95
CA VAL A 145 -64.07 31.99 14.06
C VAL A 145 -65.00 30.81 14.34
N MET A 146 -64.46 29.60 14.57
CA MET A 146 -65.26 28.40 14.83
C MET A 146 -66.00 28.43 16.17
N LYS A 147 -65.50 29.21 17.15
CA LYS A 147 -66.14 29.41 18.48
C LYS A 147 -66.57 28.11 19.16
N SER A 148 -65.83 27.02 18.91
CA SER A 148 -66.07 25.68 19.44
C SER A 148 -64.93 25.27 20.37
N SER A 149 -65.27 24.64 21.49
CA SER A 149 -64.29 24.07 22.43
C SER A 149 -63.40 23.04 21.73
N ASP A 150 -63.98 22.19 20.90
CA ASP A 150 -63.30 21.08 20.24
C ASP A 150 -62.32 21.60 19.19
N ALA A 151 -62.71 22.65 18.45
CA ALA A 151 -61.84 23.31 17.49
C ALA A 151 -60.67 24.01 18.19
N SER A 152 -60.93 24.66 19.33
CA SER A 152 -59.91 25.33 20.14
C SER A 152 -58.89 24.31 20.70
N GLU A 153 -59.36 23.15 21.16
CA GLU A 153 -58.49 22.07 21.62
C GLU A 153 -57.61 21.50 20.50
N LYS A 154 -58.20 21.26 19.31
CA LYS A 154 -57.45 20.80 18.13
C LYS A 154 -56.40 21.80 17.68
N VAL A 155 -56.75 23.09 17.62
CA VAL A 155 -55.80 24.17 17.33
C VAL A 155 -54.69 24.23 18.36
N SER A 156 -55.01 24.12 19.66
CA SER A 156 -53.98 24.07 20.71
C SER A 156 -53.04 22.88 20.51
N ASN A 157 -53.55 21.70 20.16
CA ASN A 157 -52.73 20.51 19.89
C ASN A 157 -51.85 20.69 18.64
N LEU A 158 -52.39 21.27 17.57
CA LEU A 158 -51.63 21.59 16.36
C LEU A 158 -50.49 22.58 16.68
N THR A 159 -50.76 23.63 17.43
CA THR A 159 -49.75 24.60 17.88
C THR A 159 -48.64 23.93 18.69
N LEU A 160 -48.98 23.00 19.59
CA LEU A 160 -47.98 22.23 20.35
C LEU A 160 -47.09 21.37 19.44
N ILE A 161 -47.65 20.77 18.38
CA ILE A 161 -46.87 20.01 17.40
C ILE A 161 -45.94 20.96 16.62
N LEU A 162 -46.41 22.14 16.23
CA LEU A 162 -45.59 23.16 15.56
C LEU A 162 -44.44 23.65 16.45
N ASP A 163 -44.67 23.84 17.74
CA ASP A 163 -43.62 24.16 18.72
C ASP A 163 -42.58 23.04 18.81
N GLN A 164 -43.02 21.78 18.83
CA GLN A 164 -42.13 20.62 18.83
C GLN A 164 -41.28 20.58 17.54
N ILE A 165 -41.90 20.76 16.36
CA ILE A 165 -41.19 20.82 15.08
C ILE A 165 -40.17 21.96 15.08
N SER A 166 -40.56 23.15 15.54
CA SER A 166 -39.69 24.32 15.61
C SER A 166 -38.48 24.10 16.54
N SER A 167 -38.68 23.45 17.68
CA SER A 167 -37.61 23.08 18.60
C SER A 167 -36.68 22.03 17.99
N GLU A 168 -37.21 20.99 17.34
CA GLU A 168 -36.39 19.95 16.73
C GLU A 168 -35.64 20.46 15.50
N LEU A 169 -36.20 21.40 14.75
CA LEU A 169 -35.48 22.10 13.67
C LEU A 169 -34.26 22.87 14.20
N GLU A 170 -34.36 23.55 15.36
CA GLU A 170 -33.19 24.21 15.95
C GLU A 170 -32.16 23.20 16.45
N ASN A 171 -32.61 22.06 16.99
CA ASN A 171 -31.72 20.95 17.34
C ASN A 171 -31.01 20.39 16.11
N LEU A 172 -31.75 20.15 15.02
CA LEU A 172 -31.22 19.68 13.74
C LEU A 172 -30.14 20.64 13.24
N LYS A 173 -30.43 21.94 13.20
CA LYS A 173 -29.46 22.98 12.83
C LYS A 173 -28.18 22.90 13.64
N SER A 174 -28.29 22.72 14.96
CA SER A 174 -27.12 22.61 15.84
C SER A 174 -26.29 21.37 15.53
N VAL A 175 -26.91 20.20 15.32
CA VAL A 175 -26.18 18.96 15.02
C VAL A 175 -25.61 18.96 13.60
N GLU A 176 -26.28 19.59 12.63
CA GLU A 176 -25.77 19.77 11.27
C GLU A 176 -24.50 20.63 11.27
N LEU A 177 -24.51 21.77 11.96
CA LEU A 177 -23.33 22.64 12.05
C LEU A 177 -22.14 21.92 12.71
N ASP A 178 -22.39 21.17 13.79
CA ASP A 178 -21.38 20.36 14.46
C ASP A 178 -20.86 19.22 13.55
N ALA A 179 -21.74 18.52 12.84
CA ALA A 179 -21.36 17.46 11.90
C ALA A 179 -20.53 18.01 10.72
N VAL A 180 -20.92 19.14 10.13
CA VAL A 180 -20.20 19.78 9.02
C VAL A 180 -18.83 20.30 9.47
N SER A 181 -18.76 20.94 10.64
CA SER A 181 -17.49 21.41 11.20
C SER A 181 -16.55 20.24 11.45
N PHE A 182 -17.04 19.19 12.12
CA PHE A 182 -16.24 18.01 12.43
C PHE A 182 -15.81 17.27 11.17
N GLU A 183 -16.70 17.12 10.18
CA GLU A 183 -16.36 16.53 8.89
C GLU A 183 -15.20 17.29 8.22
N SER A 184 -15.28 18.63 8.17
CA SER A 184 -14.24 19.46 7.57
C SER A 184 -12.91 19.29 8.29
N GLU A 185 -12.92 19.32 9.63
CA GLU A 185 -11.72 19.09 10.45
C GLU A 185 -11.12 17.70 10.21
N PHE A 186 -11.96 16.67 10.20
CA PHE A 186 -11.54 15.28 10.00
C PHE A 186 -10.94 15.05 8.61
N LEU A 187 -11.57 15.55 7.55
CA LEU A 187 -11.08 15.36 6.18
C LEU A 187 -9.82 16.20 5.89
N ASN A 188 -9.62 17.33 6.59
CA ASN A 188 -8.41 18.15 6.48
C ASN A 188 -7.25 17.61 7.34
N SER A 189 -7.54 16.89 8.44
CA SER A 189 -6.56 16.31 9.34
C SER A 189 -7.05 14.97 9.89
N ILE A 190 -6.83 13.92 9.09
CA ILE A 190 -7.38 12.60 9.36
C ILE A 190 -6.70 11.98 10.59
N LYS A 191 -7.50 11.66 11.62
CA LYS A 191 -7.06 11.01 12.86
C LYS A 191 -7.72 9.65 13.02
N ALA A 192 -6.92 8.65 13.32
CA ALA A 192 -7.41 7.29 13.47
C ALA A 192 -8.31 7.14 14.71
N GLY A 193 -9.55 6.72 14.49
CA GLY A 193 -10.62 6.61 15.50
C GLY A 193 -11.68 7.70 15.38
N ASP A 194 -11.40 8.80 14.68
CA ASP A 194 -12.38 9.87 14.47
C ASP A 194 -13.44 9.49 13.42
N GLU A 195 -13.23 8.42 12.63
CA GLU A 195 -14.24 7.89 11.71
C GLU A 195 -15.54 7.47 12.42
N LEU A 196 -15.45 6.91 13.64
CA LEU A 196 -16.62 6.54 14.43
C LEU A 196 -17.42 7.78 14.85
N LYS A 197 -16.73 8.84 15.25
CA LYS A 197 -17.36 10.11 15.64
C LYS A 197 -18.05 10.77 14.45
N LEU A 198 -17.44 10.75 13.25
CA LEU A 198 -18.08 11.28 12.06
C LEU A 198 -19.35 10.49 11.72
N LYS A 199 -19.28 9.16 11.78
CA LYS A 199 -20.44 8.28 11.61
C LYS A 199 -21.56 8.64 12.59
N ASP A 200 -21.26 8.70 13.89
CA ASP A 200 -22.26 8.99 14.93
C ASP A 200 -22.89 10.39 14.76
N LYS A 201 -22.10 11.42 14.41
CA LYS A 201 -22.62 12.78 14.13
C LYS A 201 -23.56 12.80 12.92
N MET A 202 -23.19 12.13 11.83
CA MET A 202 -24.03 12.04 10.63
C MET A 202 -25.35 11.31 10.91
N LEU A 203 -25.30 10.21 11.67
CA LEU A 203 -26.49 9.49 12.09
C LEU A 203 -27.39 10.33 13.02
N SER A 204 -26.80 11.12 13.92
CA SER A 204 -27.56 12.04 14.76
C SER A 204 -28.35 13.07 13.93
N CYS A 205 -27.79 13.59 12.84
CA CYS A 205 -28.52 14.49 11.94
C CYS A 205 -29.74 13.77 11.31
N TYR A 206 -29.54 12.53 10.86
CA TYR A 206 -30.62 11.73 10.26
C TYR A 206 -31.74 11.43 11.25
N GLU A 207 -31.40 11.03 12.48
CA GLU A 207 -32.39 10.75 13.54
C GLU A 207 -33.24 11.98 13.87
N LYS A 208 -32.62 13.17 13.88
CA LYS A 208 -33.35 14.44 14.06
C LYS A 208 -34.26 14.77 12.90
N LEU A 209 -33.80 14.57 11.66
CA LEU A 209 -34.64 14.74 10.48
C LEU A 209 -35.85 13.78 10.49
N GLU A 210 -35.63 12.51 10.86
CA GLU A 210 -36.70 11.51 10.97
C GLU A 210 -37.74 11.90 12.04
N ALA A 211 -37.30 12.41 13.19
CA ALA A 211 -38.20 12.89 14.24
C ALA A 211 -39.06 14.08 13.76
N ILE A 212 -38.44 15.06 13.09
CA ILE A 212 -39.14 16.21 12.49
C ILE A 212 -40.19 15.74 11.48
N PHE A 213 -39.82 14.81 10.61
CA PHE A 213 -40.74 14.26 9.62
C PHE A 213 -41.94 13.55 10.26
N LYS A 214 -41.72 12.75 11.32
CA LYS A 214 -42.81 12.10 12.07
C LYS A 214 -43.75 13.11 12.73
N SER A 215 -43.21 14.15 13.37
CA SER A 215 -44.02 15.23 13.95
C SER A 215 -44.81 15.98 12.88
N LYS A 216 -44.21 16.20 11.71
CA LYS A 216 -44.91 16.77 10.55
C LYS A 216 -46.07 15.87 10.11
N GLN A 217 -45.87 14.56 9.91
CA GLN A 217 -46.96 13.66 9.51
C GLN A 217 -48.12 13.65 10.53
N GLN A 218 -47.80 13.74 11.82
CA GLN A 218 -48.79 13.90 12.87
C GLN A 218 -49.56 15.22 12.73
N TYR A 219 -48.86 16.32 12.45
CA TYR A 219 -49.45 17.63 12.16
C TYR A 219 -50.44 17.56 10.99
N GLU A 220 -50.02 16.99 9.85
CA GLU A 220 -50.85 16.86 8.64
C GLU A 220 -52.14 16.08 8.89
N THR A 221 -52.05 15.01 9.68
CA THR A 221 -53.20 14.19 10.05
C THR A 221 -54.19 15.01 10.88
N GLN A 222 -53.71 15.74 11.89
CA GLN A 222 -54.56 16.57 12.75
C GLN A 222 -55.16 17.76 11.99
N LEU A 223 -54.39 18.39 11.09
CA LEU A 223 -54.86 19.48 10.25
C LEU A 223 -55.98 19.02 9.32
N THR A 224 -55.86 17.80 8.77
CA THR A 224 -56.93 17.20 7.95
C THR A 224 -58.21 17.00 8.77
N LEU A 225 -58.10 16.57 10.04
CA LEU A 225 -59.26 16.44 10.92
C LEU A 225 -59.91 17.80 11.21
N LEU A 226 -59.11 18.85 11.45
CA LEU A 226 -59.62 20.21 11.62
C LEU A 226 -60.33 20.71 10.36
N ARG A 227 -59.80 20.43 9.16
CA ARG A 227 -60.42 20.76 7.88
C ARG A 227 -61.78 20.10 7.67
N LEU A 228 -61.93 18.85 8.12
CA LEU A 228 -63.21 18.15 8.09
C LEU A 228 -64.22 18.79 9.04
N ASP A 229 -63.79 19.23 10.23
CA ASP A 229 -64.67 19.93 11.16
C ASP A 229 -65.15 21.28 10.59
N ILE A 230 -64.26 22.05 9.97
CA ILE A 230 -64.59 23.30 9.28
C ILE A 230 -65.65 23.05 8.21
N ALA A 231 -65.46 22.01 7.39
CA ALA A 231 -66.41 21.67 6.32
C ALA A 231 -67.80 21.30 6.88
N ASN A 232 -67.83 20.57 7.99
CA ASN A 232 -69.06 20.05 8.62
C ASN A 232 -69.73 21.04 9.60
N ALA A 233 -69.08 22.14 9.94
CA ALA A 233 -69.63 23.15 10.84
C ALA A 233 -70.91 23.77 10.27
N GLN A 234 -72.03 23.61 10.98
CA GLN A 234 -73.34 24.10 10.52
C GLN A 234 -73.54 25.60 10.71
N HIS A 235 -72.77 26.22 11.61
CA HIS A 235 -72.90 27.63 11.98
C HIS A 235 -72.11 28.57 11.06
N LEU A 236 -71.24 28.03 10.19
CA LEU A 236 -70.42 28.80 9.26
C LEU A 236 -71.09 28.87 7.89
N ASP A 237 -71.05 30.05 7.27
CA ASP A 237 -71.48 30.21 5.88
C ASP A 237 -70.42 29.70 4.87
N ILE A 238 -70.75 29.74 3.58
CA ILE A 238 -69.89 29.21 2.52
C ILE A 238 -68.57 30.00 2.41
N GLU A 239 -68.60 31.32 2.58
CA GLU A 239 -67.42 32.17 2.42
C GLU A 239 -66.50 32.07 3.65
N GLU A 240 -67.06 31.99 4.85
CA GLU A 240 -66.34 31.68 6.09
C GLU A 240 -65.62 30.33 5.95
N LYS A 241 -66.32 29.29 5.50
CA LYS A 241 -65.70 27.96 5.27
C LYS A 241 -64.55 28.01 4.27
N LYS A 242 -64.70 28.73 3.15
CA LYS A 242 -63.61 28.89 2.17
C LYS A 242 -62.40 29.61 2.77
N SER A 243 -62.64 30.68 3.52
CA SER A 243 -61.58 31.44 4.18
C SER A 243 -60.81 30.59 5.19
N LEU A 244 -61.54 29.83 6.03
CA LEU A 244 -60.91 28.94 7.02
C LEU A 244 -60.21 27.75 6.36
N GLN A 245 -60.74 27.22 5.25
CA GLN A 245 -60.05 26.18 4.49
C GLN A 245 -58.72 26.69 3.94
N LYS A 246 -58.68 27.93 3.44
CA LYS A 246 -57.45 28.56 2.98
C LYS A 246 -56.44 28.78 4.12
N ALA A 247 -56.90 29.24 5.28
CA ALA A 247 -56.07 29.41 6.49
C ALA A 247 -55.62 28.08 7.13
N SER A 248 -56.09 26.95 6.60
CA SER A 248 -55.69 25.60 7.01
C SER A 248 -54.88 24.88 5.93
N GLU A 249 -54.43 25.62 4.90
CA GLU A 249 -53.50 25.12 3.91
C GLU A 249 -52.09 25.12 4.52
N MET A 250 -51.43 23.97 4.45
CA MET A 250 -50.08 23.85 5.01
C MET A 250 -49.10 24.78 4.29
N PRO A 251 -48.19 25.45 5.02
CA PRO A 251 -47.22 26.34 4.40
C PRO A 251 -46.34 25.61 3.40
N SER A 252 -46.04 26.26 2.27
CA SER A 252 -45.27 25.66 1.17
C SER A 252 -43.87 25.19 1.60
N GLU A 253 -43.29 25.87 2.59
CA GLU A 253 -41.98 25.61 3.17
C GLU A 253 -41.89 24.22 3.82
N PHE A 254 -43.01 23.64 4.27
CA PHE A 254 -43.06 22.28 4.81
C PHE A 254 -42.66 21.22 3.77
N ALA A 255 -42.83 21.50 2.48
CA ALA A 255 -42.39 20.59 1.41
C ALA A 255 -40.87 20.39 1.43
N THR A 256 -40.12 21.32 2.02
CA THR A 256 -38.66 21.20 2.22
C THR A 256 -38.31 20.02 3.14
N ILE A 257 -39.10 19.80 4.19
CA ILE A 257 -38.91 18.65 5.12
C ILE A 257 -39.12 17.33 4.36
N ASP A 258 -40.13 17.26 3.49
CA ASP A 258 -40.37 16.06 2.67
C ASP A 258 -39.23 15.83 1.69
N LEU A 259 -38.74 16.89 1.06
CA LEU A 259 -37.62 16.82 0.13
C LEU A 259 -36.36 16.27 0.82
N TRP A 260 -36.02 16.80 2.00
CA TRP A 260 -34.88 16.33 2.78
C TRP A 260 -35.02 14.87 3.19
N TYR A 261 -36.17 14.50 3.78
CA TYR A 261 -36.39 13.14 4.25
C TYR A 261 -36.47 12.14 3.10
N SER A 262 -37.21 12.46 2.04
CA SER A 262 -37.32 11.61 0.85
C SER A 262 -35.96 11.43 0.18
N SER A 263 -35.15 12.49 0.09
CA SER A 263 -33.77 12.39 -0.37
C SER A 263 -32.95 11.45 0.50
N ALA A 264 -32.97 11.65 1.83
CA ALA A 264 -32.21 10.82 2.79
C ALA A 264 -32.58 9.33 2.69
N ILE A 265 -33.85 9.01 2.49
CA ILE A 265 -34.33 7.63 2.27
C ILE A 265 -33.87 7.10 0.90
N ASN A 266 -34.05 7.88 -0.18
CA ASN A 266 -33.69 7.45 -1.54
C ASN A 266 -32.19 7.22 -1.71
N ILE A 267 -31.35 7.95 -0.98
CA ILE A 267 -29.91 7.74 -0.94
C ILE A 267 -29.48 6.70 0.09
N HIS A 268 -30.40 6.08 0.83
CA HIS A 268 -30.11 5.16 1.94
C HIS A 268 -29.05 5.75 2.88
N PHE A 269 -29.27 6.99 3.35
CA PHE A 269 -28.25 7.78 4.03
C PHE A 269 -27.68 7.05 5.24
N LYS A 270 -28.55 6.56 6.13
CA LYS A 270 -28.15 5.82 7.33
C LYS A 270 -27.35 4.58 6.97
N GLU A 271 -27.87 3.75 6.07
CA GLU A 271 -27.25 2.48 5.69
C GLU A 271 -25.90 2.70 5.00
N ASN A 272 -25.76 3.72 4.14
CA ASN A 272 -24.48 3.98 3.47
C ASN A 272 -23.40 4.46 4.45
N ILE A 273 -23.75 5.30 5.43
CA ILE A 273 -22.81 5.74 6.49
C ILE A 273 -22.41 4.57 7.39
N GLU A 274 -23.38 3.77 7.83
CA GLU A 274 -23.14 2.57 8.63
C GLU A 274 -22.30 1.55 7.87
N ASN A 275 -22.64 1.26 6.62
CA ASN A 275 -21.92 0.31 5.77
C ASN A 275 -20.49 0.77 5.49
N ALA A 276 -20.24 2.07 5.30
CA ALA A 276 -18.88 2.58 5.15
C ALA A 276 -18.04 2.27 6.40
N TYR A 277 -18.58 2.50 7.60
CA TYR A 277 -17.88 2.20 8.84
C TYR A 277 -17.70 0.69 9.07
N TYR A 278 -18.76 -0.10 8.94
CA TYR A 278 -18.68 -1.54 9.21
C TYR A 278 -17.80 -2.28 8.19
N SER A 279 -17.87 -1.91 6.91
CA SER A 279 -16.96 -2.46 5.88
C SER A 279 -15.51 -2.14 6.22
N ALA A 280 -15.22 -0.91 6.65
CA ALA A 280 -13.89 -0.54 7.10
C ALA A 280 -13.38 -1.35 8.29
N VAL A 281 -14.24 -1.56 9.30
CA VAL A 281 -13.91 -2.39 10.46
C VAL A 281 -13.62 -3.84 10.04
N GLN A 282 -14.47 -4.41 9.17
CA GLN A 282 -14.37 -5.81 8.73
C GLN A 282 -13.14 -6.06 7.84
N ASN A 283 -12.88 -5.17 6.87
CA ASN A 283 -11.82 -5.36 5.87
C ASN A 283 -10.43 -5.00 6.41
N SER A 284 -10.34 -4.08 7.38
CA SER A 284 -9.05 -3.58 7.88
C SER A 284 -8.09 -4.65 8.38
N LEU A 285 -8.59 -5.74 8.98
CA LEU A 285 -7.74 -6.83 9.49
C LEU A 285 -7.12 -7.63 8.35
N SER A 286 -7.89 -7.99 7.32
CA SER A 286 -7.36 -8.76 6.18
C SER A 286 -6.33 -7.93 5.41
N PHE A 287 -6.56 -6.63 5.27
CA PHE A 287 -5.57 -5.71 4.70
C PHE A 287 -4.30 -5.63 5.54
N ALA A 288 -4.42 -5.55 6.88
CA ALA A 288 -3.26 -5.53 7.78
C ALA A 288 -2.44 -6.84 7.69
N GLU A 289 -3.10 -7.99 7.56
CA GLU A 289 -2.44 -9.28 7.41
C GLU A 289 -1.72 -9.43 6.07
N ALA A 290 -2.28 -8.86 5.00
CA ALA A 290 -1.64 -8.84 3.69
C ALA A 290 -0.32 -8.03 3.65
N VAL A 291 -0.10 -7.07 4.56
CA VAL A 291 1.15 -6.30 4.61
C VAL A 291 2.35 -7.19 4.95
N ALA A 292 2.19 -8.13 5.88
CA ALA A 292 3.27 -9.06 6.24
C ALA A 292 3.74 -9.87 5.02
N PHE A 293 2.78 -10.26 4.18
CA PHE A 293 3.06 -10.97 2.93
C PHE A 293 3.82 -10.09 1.93
N ARG A 294 3.44 -8.81 1.80
CA ARG A 294 4.14 -7.82 0.96
C ARG A 294 5.56 -7.56 1.44
N ILE A 295 5.79 -7.46 2.75
CA ILE A 295 7.12 -7.29 3.33
C ILE A 295 8.02 -8.48 2.97
N LYS A 296 7.52 -9.71 3.12
CA LYS A 296 8.25 -10.92 2.73
C LYS A 296 8.57 -10.94 1.24
N ARG A 297 7.66 -10.46 0.39
CA ARG A 297 7.92 -10.27 -1.03
C ARG A 297 9.09 -9.33 -1.27
N ASP A 298 9.06 -8.16 -0.64
CA ASP A 298 10.12 -7.16 -0.76
C ASP A 298 11.47 -7.76 -0.36
N GLU A 299 11.55 -8.38 0.82
CA GLU A 299 12.76 -9.05 1.30
C GLU A 299 13.29 -10.12 0.33
N CYS A 300 12.40 -10.96 -0.21
CA CYS A 300 12.78 -12.02 -1.14
C CYS A 300 13.30 -11.47 -2.47
N TYR A 301 12.60 -10.50 -3.07
CA TYR A 301 13.00 -9.92 -4.35
C TYR A 301 14.31 -9.14 -4.21
N ARG A 302 14.47 -8.35 -3.14
CA ARG A 302 15.75 -7.68 -2.84
C ARG A 302 16.89 -8.69 -2.74
N PHE A 303 16.70 -9.78 -2.01
CA PHE A 303 17.74 -10.81 -1.85
C PHE A 303 18.19 -11.42 -3.19
N ILE A 304 17.26 -11.62 -4.14
CA ILE A 304 17.53 -12.28 -5.41
C ILE A 304 18.13 -11.30 -6.45
N TYR A 305 17.58 -10.08 -6.52
CA TYR A 305 17.81 -9.16 -7.63
C TYR A 305 18.64 -7.92 -7.28
N GLU A 306 18.66 -7.49 -6.02
CA GLU A 306 19.51 -6.38 -5.57
C GLU A 306 20.92 -6.85 -5.23
N GLU A 307 21.82 -5.88 -5.11
CA GLU A 307 23.22 -6.12 -4.76
C GLU A 307 23.36 -6.80 -3.39
N ASN A 308 24.12 -7.89 -3.35
CA ASN A 308 24.35 -8.68 -2.15
C ASN A 308 25.83 -8.63 -1.75
N ASP A 309 26.11 -7.97 -0.62
CA ASP A 309 27.47 -7.77 -0.11
C ASP A 309 28.25 -9.06 0.15
N VAL A 310 27.56 -10.11 0.60
CA VAL A 310 28.20 -11.40 0.90
C VAL A 310 28.64 -12.05 -0.40
N LEU A 311 27.73 -12.17 -1.36
CA LEU A 311 28.02 -12.72 -2.69
C LEU A 311 29.17 -11.94 -3.35
N ARG A 312 29.06 -10.62 -3.40
CA ARG A 312 30.06 -9.73 -4.00
C ARG A 312 31.45 -9.95 -3.41
N LYS A 313 31.57 -10.04 -2.08
CA LYS A 313 32.86 -10.26 -1.40
C LYS A 313 33.42 -11.65 -1.67
N GLU A 314 32.59 -12.68 -1.53
CA GLU A 314 33.01 -14.07 -1.69
C GLU A 314 33.35 -14.42 -3.15
N THR A 315 32.88 -13.63 -4.11
CA THR A 315 33.15 -13.81 -5.55
C THR A 315 34.07 -12.74 -6.13
N ASN A 316 34.85 -12.03 -5.30
CA ASN A 316 35.80 -11.00 -5.74
C ASN A 316 35.20 -9.92 -6.69
N ASN A 317 33.96 -9.52 -6.43
CA ASN A 317 33.14 -8.57 -7.22
C ASN A 317 32.68 -9.07 -8.60
N GLU A 318 32.84 -10.36 -8.93
CA GLU A 318 32.35 -10.92 -10.19
C GLU A 318 30.81 -10.90 -10.28
N PHE A 319 30.13 -11.28 -9.19
CA PHE A 319 28.68 -11.31 -9.12
C PHE A 319 28.16 -10.30 -8.10
N LEU A 320 27.27 -9.42 -8.56
CA LEU A 320 26.64 -8.41 -7.72
C LEU A 320 25.36 -8.93 -7.06
N ASN A 321 24.61 -9.80 -7.75
CA ASN A 321 23.37 -10.38 -7.23
C ASN A 321 23.20 -11.85 -7.62
N LEU A 322 22.26 -12.53 -6.95
CA LEU A 322 22.05 -13.96 -7.13
C LEU A 322 21.59 -14.32 -8.55
N LYS A 323 20.71 -13.50 -9.15
CA LYS A 323 20.26 -13.70 -10.53
C LYS A 323 21.43 -13.71 -11.50
N GLN A 324 22.32 -12.73 -11.41
CA GLN A 324 23.52 -12.62 -12.26
C GLN A 324 24.45 -13.82 -12.05
N ALA A 325 24.68 -14.25 -10.81
CA ALA A 325 25.49 -15.41 -10.50
C ALA A 325 24.91 -16.67 -11.15
N TYR A 326 23.60 -16.91 -10.99
CA TYR A 326 22.92 -18.04 -11.60
C TYR A 326 23.02 -18.02 -13.13
N GLU A 327 22.66 -16.90 -13.76
CA GLU A 327 22.68 -16.75 -15.22
C GLU A 327 24.08 -16.98 -15.79
N THR A 328 25.12 -16.51 -15.10
CA THR A 328 26.51 -16.68 -15.55
C THR A 328 26.98 -18.12 -15.36
N ILE A 329 26.86 -18.67 -14.14
CA ILE A 329 27.37 -20.00 -13.79
C ILE A 329 26.71 -21.08 -14.63
N VAL A 330 25.39 -20.99 -14.84
CA VAL A 330 24.60 -22.03 -15.51
C VAL A 330 24.51 -21.82 -17.02
N SER A 331 25.07 -20.72 -17.57
CA SER A 331 25.08 -20.48 -19.02
C SER A 331 25.82 -21.59 -19.78
N GLU A 332 25.37 -21.87 -21.01
CA GLU A 332 25.96 -22.90 -21.88
C GLU A 332 27.47 -22.68 -22.10
N LYS A 333 27.93 -21.42 -22.09
CA LYS A 333 29.34 -21.06 -22.25
C LYS A 333 30.25 -21.59 -21.13
N TYR A 334 29.69 -21.76 -19.94
CA TYR A 334 30.43 -21.96 -18.70
C TYR A 334 30.04 -23.25 -17.96
N TYR A 335 28.85 -23.80 -18.21
CA TYR A 335 28.28 -24.93 -17.48
C TYR A 335 29.25 -26.12 -17.29
N ASP A 336 29.85 -26.60 -18.38
CA ASP A 336 30.76 -27.75 -18.36
C ASP A 336 32.19 -27.42 -17.91
N LYS A 337 32.48 -26.14 -17.66
CA LYS A 337 33.84 -25.68 -17.32
C LYS A 337 34.07 -25.60 -15.81
N TRP A 338 33.04 -25.66 -14.97
CA TRP A 338 33.19 -25.55 -13.52
C TRP A 338 33.69 -26.85 -12.90
N VAL A 339 34.61 -26.77 -11.92
CA VAL A 339 35.10 -27.96 -11.18
C VAL A 339 33.99 -28.60 -10.38
N ASN A 340 33.22 -27.79 -9.63
CA ASN A 340 32.21 -28.30 -8.70
C ASN A 340 30.86 -28.53 -9.38
N GLN A 341 30.77 -29.62 -10.15
CA GLN A 341 29.55 -30.02 -10.86
C GLN A 341 28.40 -30.43 -9.93
N GLU A 342 28.68 -30.86 -8.69
CA GLU A 342 27.66 -31.20 -7.71
C GLU A 342 26.93 -29.94 -7.22
N GLN A 343 27.69 -28.95 -6.74
CA GLN A 343 27.12 -27.67 -6.29
C GLN A 343 26.44 -26.91 -7.43
N LEU A 344 26.92 -27.06 -8.67
CA LEU A 344 26.25 -26.52 -9.85
C LEU A 344 24.87 -27.14 -10.08
N LYS A 345 24.74 -28.47 -9.97
CA LYS A 345 23.43 -29.15 -10.06
C LYS A 345 22.51 -28.70 -8.94
N GLU A 346 23.02 -28.58 -7.72
CA GLU A 346 22.22 -28.10 -6.59
C GLU A 346 21.82 -26.62 -6.74
N LEU A 347 22.69 -25.76 -7.28
CA LEU A 347 22.36 -24.38 -7.64
C LEU A 347 21.17 -24.35 -8.61
N LYS A 348 21.22 -25.16 -9.67
CA LYS A 348 20.12 -25.28 -10.64
C LYS A 348 18.83 -25.78 -10.00
N ALA A 349 18.91 -26.79 -9.14
CA ALA A 349 17.75 -27.32 -8.44
C ALA A 349 17.14 -26.29 -7.47
N ASN A 350 17.97 -25.61 -6.67
CA ASN A 350 17.49 -24.59 -5.73
C ASN A 350 16.94 -23.37 -6.45
N TRP A 351 17.55 -22.92 -7.55
CA TRP A 351 17.01 -21.83 -8.37
C TRP A 351 15.65 -22.20 -9.00
N SER A 352 15.50 -23.42 -9.49
CA SER A 352 14.21 -23.91 -9.98
C SER A 352 13.14 -23.90 -8.87
N ARG A 353 13.52 -24.26 -7.63
CA ARG A 353 12.61 -24.17 -6.47
C ARG A 353 12.30 -22.72 -6.08
N VAL A 354 13.25 -21.79 -6.22
CA VAL A 354 13.00 -20.34 -6.06
C VAL A 354 11.89 -19.90 -7.02
N ASN A 355 12.04 -20.18 -8.31
CA ASN A 355 11.03 -19.77 -9.31
C ASN A 355 9.67 -20.41 -9.03
N SER A 356 9.63 -21.73 -8.72
CA SER A 356 8.37 -22.39 -8.40
C SER A 356 7.72 -21.86 -7.12
N ALA A 357 8.51 -21.46 -6.12
CA ALA A 357 8.00 -20.85 -4.89
C ALA A 357 7.48 -19.43 -5.15
N LEU A 358 8.18 -18.63 -5.96
CA LEU A 358 7.72 -17.30 -6.38
C LEU A 358 6.40 -17.38 -7.17
N GLU A 359 6.26 -18.34 -8.09
CA GLU A 359 5.02 -18.60 -8.84
C GLU A 359 3.84 -18.98 -7.93
N LYS A 360 4.14 -19.63 -6.80
CA LYS A 360 3.15 -20.05 -5.79
C LYS A 360 2.97 -19.04 -4.67
N ASP A 361 3.58 -17.86 -4.77
CA ASP A 361 3.49 -16.83 -3.74
C ASP A 361 4.07 -17.31 -2.38
N ASP A 362 4.94 -18.31 -2.34
CA ASP A 362 5.64 -18.80 -1.15
C ASP A 362 6.99 -18.08 -0.97
N TYR A 363 6.94 -16.83 -0.49
CA TYR A 363 8.15 -16.00 -0.36
C TYR A 363 9.12 -16.48 0.73
N ASP A 364 8.64 -17.12 1.79
CA ASP A 364 9.52 -17.70 2.81
C ASP A 364 10.31 -18.88 2.23
N GLY A 365 9.62 -19.78 1.50
CA GLY A 365 10.26 -20.87 0.78
C GLY A 365 11.22 -20.37 -0.30
N ALA A 366 10.80 -19.38 -1.09
CA ALA A 366 11.65 -18.76 -2.11
C ALA A 366 12.94 -18.18 -1.50
N LEU A 367 12.83 -17.42 -0.40
CA LEU A 367 13.99 -16.86 0.28
C LEU A 367 14.90 -17.94 0.87
N GLN A 368 14.33 -19.03 1.42
CA GLN A 368 15.11 -20.16 1.92
C GLN A 368 15.91 -20.84 0.80
N TYR A 369 15.29 -21.10 -0.35
CA TYR A 369 15.97 -21.70 -1.50
C TYR A 369 16.96 -20.73 -2.14
N ALA A 370 16.67 -19.43 -2.14
CA ALA A 370 17.58 -18.41 -2.66
C ALA A 370 18.87 -18.34 -1.82
N LYS A 371 18.78 -18.42 -0.49
CA LYS A 371 19.95 -18.48 0.39
C LYS A 371 20.81 -19.72 0.11
N LYS A 372 20.18 -20.89 -0.11
CA LYS A 372 20.91 -22.11 -0.51
C LYS A 372 21.56 -21.95 -1.89
N ALA A 373 20.83 -21.43 -2.87
CA ALA A 373 21.35 -21.15 -4.20
C ALA A 373 22.57 -20.21 -4.14
N MET A 374 22.54 -19.16 -3.32
CA MET A 374 23.67 -18.25 -3.14
C MET A 374 24.91 -18.98 -2.59
N ASN A 375 24.76 -19.81 -1.57
CA ASN A 375 25.87 -20.58 -1.01
C ASN A 375 26.47 -21.55 -2.05
N ASN A 376 25.62 -22.15 -2.88
CA ASN A 376 26.06 -23.05 -3.95
C ASN A 376 26.79 -22.28 -5.05
N ALA A 377 26.30 -21.09 -5.44
CA ALA A 377 26.95 -20.22 -6.41
C ALA A 377 28.34 -19.77 -5.92
N ILE A 378 28.45 -19.37 -4.64
CA ILE A 378 29.74 -19.04 -4.00
C ILE A 378 30.68 -20.26 -4.04
N SER A 379 30.19 -21.45 -3.72
CA SER A 379 31.00 -22.67 -3.71
C SER A 379 31.50 -23.04 -5.12
N VAL A 380 30.64 -22.96 -6.13
CA VAL A 380 31.02 -23.19 -7.54
C VAL A 380 32.08 -22.20 -7.98
N TYR A 381 31.90 -20.91 -7.67
CA TYR A 381 32.87 -19.88 -8.04
C TYR A 381 34.22 -20.09 -7.34
N ARG A 382 34.21 -20.36 -6.04
CA ARG A 382 35.42 -20.55 -5.22
C ARG A 382 36.25 -21.74 -5.68
N ASP A 383 35.62 -22.84 -6.06
CA ASP A 383 36.32 -24.05 -6.51
C ASP A 383 36.87 -23.88 -7.95
N GLY A 384 36.36 -22.88 -8.69
CA GLY A 384 36.95 -22.42 -9.93
C GLY A 384 36.65 -23.29 -11.16
N TRP A 385 37.44 -23.07 -12.20
CA TRP A 385 37.30 -23.74 -13.50
C TRP A 385 38.16 -25.00 -13.54
N ILE A 386 37.69 -26.00 -14.30
CA ILE A 386 38.53 -27.11 -14.75
C ILE A 386 39.68 -26.44 -15.48
N SER A 387 40.88 -26.53 -14.89
CA SER A 387 42.08 -26.08 -15.57
C SER A 387 42.15 -26.86 -16.88
N ASP A 388 42.13 -26.16 -18.01
CA ASP A 388 42.69 -26.70 -19.23
C ASP A 388 44.14 -27.05 -18.87
N ASN A 389 44.37 -28.29 -18.46
CA ASN A 389 45.67 -28.87 -18.62
C ASN A 389 45.89 -28.76 -20.13
N ASP A 390 46.78 -27.85 -20.48
CA ASP A 390 47.33 -27.70 -21.81
C ASP A 390 47.99 -29.04 -22.18
N ASN A 391 47.16 -30.00 -22.58
CA ASN A 391 47.54 -31.13 -23.41
C ASN A 391 47.75 -30.64 -24.86
N GLY A 392 48.08 -29.36 -25.05
CA GLY A 392 48.94 -28.96 -26.13
C GLY A 392 50.09 -29.95 -26.17
N ILE A 393 50.20 -30.67 -27.28
CA ILE A 393 51.33 -31.53 -27.60
C ILE A 393 52.58 -30.80 -27.12
N ASN A 394 53.37 -31.41 -26.23
CA ASN A 394 54.60 -30.79 -25.76
C ASN A 394 55.55 -30.68 -26.96
N TYR A 395 55.44 -29.55 -27.69
CA TYR A 395 56.14 -29.31 -28.94
C TYR A 395 57.64 -29.34 -28.74
N ASP A 396 58.13 -29.08 -27.51
CA ASP A 396 59.53 -29.21 -27.14
C ASP A 396 59.98 -30.68 -27.12
N LEU A 397 59.13 -31.60 -26.64
CA LEU A 397 59.40 -33.04 -26.64
C LEU A 397 59.31 -33.63 -28.06
N VAL A 398 58.37 -33.15 -28.88
CA VAL A 398 58.28 -33.49 -30.30
C VAL A 398 59.46 -32.94 -31.10
N PHE A 399 59.88 -31.68 -30.85
CA PHE A 399 61.07 -31.11 -31.49
C PHE A 399 62.34 -31.86 -31.08
N LYS A 400 62.50 -32.23 -29.81
CA LYS A 400 63.63 -33.07 -29.34
C LYS A 400 63.62 -34.45 -30.01
N ALA A 401 62.46 -35.07 -30.17
CA ALA A 401 62.34 -36.36 -30.86
C ALA A 401 62.67 -36.25 -32.36
N ILE A 402 62.20 -35.20 -33.05
CA ILE A 402 62.54 -34.93 -34.44
C ILE A 402 64.04 -34.63 -34.59
N PHE A 403 64.62 -33.83 -33.69
CA PHE A 403 66.05 -33.51 -33.72
C PHE A 403 66.92 -34.74 -33.46
N ALA A 404 66.51 -35.62 -32.54
CA ALA A 404 67.17 -36.91 -32.31
C ALA A 404 67.08 -37.82 -33.55
N LEU A 405 65.92 -37.88 -34.22
CA LEU A 405 65.75 -38.62 -35.48
C LEU A 405 66.63 -38.07 -36.61
N VAL A 406 66.75 -36.74 -36.72
CA VAL A 406 67.65 -36.09 -37.69
C VAL A 406 69.12 -36.42 -37.38
N LEU A 407 69.53 -36.39 -36.10
CA LEU A 407 70.88 -36.78 -35.70
C LEU A 407 71.16 -38.27 -35.97
N ILE A 408 70.19 -39.14 -35.75
CA ILE A 408 70.29 -40.57 -36.09
C ILE A 408 70.39 -40.76 -37.61
N LEU A 409 69.63 -40.00 -38.41
CA LEU A 409 69.71 -40.03 -39.88
C LEU A 409 71.05 -39.50 -40.39
N ILE A 410 71.56 -38.40 -39.83
CA ILE A 410 72.90 -37.88 -40.13
C ILE A 410 73.97 -38.90 -39.71
N GLY A 411 73.81 -39.54 -38.55
CA GLY A 411 74.67 -40.62 -38.07
C GLY A 411 74.65 -41.84 -38.99
N LEU A 412 73.47 -42.25 -39.49
CA LEU A 412 73.31 -43.36 -40.43
C LEU A 412 73.89 -43.04 -41.81
N ILE A 413 73.69 -41.82 -42.32
CA ILE A 413 74.28 -41.36 -43.58
C ILE A 413 75.80 -41.25 -43.43
N GLY A 414 76.29 -40.66 -42.34
CA GLY A 414 77.70 -40.58 -41.98
C GLY A 414 78.35 -41.95 -41.82
N PHE A 415 77.67 -42.90 -41.17
CA PHE A 415 78.12 -44.29 -41.04
C PHE A 415 78.15 -45.01 -42.39
N ARG A 416 77.14 -44.80 -43.25
CA ARG A 416 77.15 -45.32 -44.63
C ARG A 416 78.27 -44.73 -45.48
N TYR A 417 78.60 -43.44 -45.28
CA TYR A 417 79.69 -42.75 -45.98
C TYR A 417 81.07 -43.19 -45.46
N ALA A 418 81.23 -43.36 -44.15
CA ALA A 418 82.45 -43.86 -43.50
C ALA A 418 82.73 -45.33 -43.87
N LYS A 419 81.70 -46.18 -43.97
CA LYS A 419 81.82 -47.57 -44.43
C LYS A 419 82.22 -47.68 -45.90
N ARG A 420 81.95 -46.65 -46.72
CA ARG A 420 82.37 -46.55 -48.13
C ARG A 420 83.78 -45.97 -48.34
N LYS A 421 84.35 -45.31 -47.33
CA LYS A 421 85.68 -44.66 -47.40
C LYS A 421 86.75 -45.20 -46.43
N GLY A 422 86.51 -46.32 -45.75
CA GLY A 422 87.57 -47.05 -45.04
C GLY A 422 88.22 -46.27 -43.89
N LEU A 423 87.42 -45.61 -43.05
CA LEU A 423 87.91 -44.88 -41.87
C LEU A 423 87.10 -45.29 -40.64
N PHE A 424 87.52 -46.38 -40.01
CA PHE A 424 87.22 -46.67 -38.60
C PHE A 424 88.50 -47.20 -37.93
N PHE A 425 89.30 -46.27 -37.42
CA PHE A 425 90.28 -46.51 -36.38
C PHE A 425 89.56 -46.36 -35.03
N PHE A 426 89.52 -47.44 -34.24
CA PHE A 426 89.44 -47.42 -32.77
C PHE A 426 90.05 -48.75 -32.32
N ALA A 427 91.28 -48.78 -31.81
CA ALA A 427 91.62 -48.44 -30.42
C ALA A 427 90.69 -49.16 -29.43
N ARG A 428 91.04 -50.40 -29.10
CA ARG A 428 90.60 -51.07 -27.87
C ARG A 428 91.80 -51.79 -27.26
N SER A 429 92.18 -51.32 -26.08
CA SER A 429 93.33 -51.73 -25.28
C SER A 429 93.05 -52.96 -24.42
N GLY A 430 94.12 -53.74 -24.18
CA GLY A 430 94.36 -54.59 -23.00
C GLY A 430 93.70 -55.98 -23.06
N GLU A 431 94.37 -57.09 -22.76
CA GLU A 431 95.66 -57.34 -22.09
C GLU A 431 96.19 -58.70 -22.55
N ASN A 432 97.53 -58.87 -22.63
CA ASN A 432 98.27 -59.94 -21.93
C ASN A 432 99.75 -60.05 -22.34
N TYR A 433 100.63 -59.94 -21.31
CA TYR A 433 102.04 -60.38 -21.17
C TYR A 433 103.08 -59.78 -22.14
N GLU A 434 104.32 -59.38 -21.82
CA GLU A 434 105.36 -59.65 -20.79
C GLU A 434 106.23 -58.36 -20.71
N GLU A 435 106.57 -57.81 -19.53
CA GLU A 435 107.76 -58.08 -18.69
C GLU A 435 109.10 -57.39 -19.14
N VAL A 436 109.65 -56.56 -18.23
CA VAL A 436 111.10 -56.24 -18.00
C VAL A 436 111.77 -55.27 -19.03
N GLU A 437 112.55 -54.20 -18.75
CA GLU A 437 113.37 -53.73 -17.62
C GLU A 437 113.77 -52.22 -17.76
N ILE A 438 113.69 -51.47 -16.65
CA ILE A 438 114.68 -50.55 -16.03
C ILE A 438 115.42 -49.42 -16.83
N ARG A 439 115.08 -48.16 -16.46
CA ARG A 439 115.90 -46.95 -16.07
C ARG A 439 117.30 -46.78 -16.69
N LYS A 440 117.74 -45.60 -17.20
CA LYS A 440 117.92 -44.22 -16.63
C LYS A 440 118.90 -43.50 -17.61
N PRO A 441 119.27 -42.20 -17.51
CA PRO A 441 118.83 -41.11 -16.64
C PRO A 441 117.97 -40.05 -17.32
#